data_AF-A0A1B0D5M1-F1
#
_entry.id   AF-A0A1B0D5M1-F1
#
_cell.length_a   1.000
_cell.length_b   1.000
_cell.length_c   1.000
_cell.angle_alpha   90.00
_cell.angle_beta   90.00
_cell.angle_gamma   90.00
#
_symmetry.space_group_name_H-M   'P 1'
#
loop_
_entity.id
_entity.type
_entity.pdbx_description
1 polymer ?
#
loop_
_entity_poly.entity_id
_entity_poly.type
_entity_poly.pdbx_seq_one_letter_code
_entity_poly.pdbx_strand_id
1 'polypeptide(L)'
;MRLTRPLFAYTKKMLDFYSQFNPSPLSIKQFIDFGLNACEKKSYTFLRKELPVRLANIMKEIALLPQQLLRQSSVAMVSQWYHKSFEEIINYEKIEPSSSTLKRFVQDLKLIRDRHSDVVQTMALGILELKESQSGEIDPGMEASIQYFLDRLYMSRISIRMLINQHTILFGNTHPDPGKHIGCIDPMCNPSAVVKDAYDTARFLCDQYYFGAPALEIEEINELEKDQPVRIIYVPSHLYHMLFELFKNSMRAVMERYEQDEENIPPIKVSQKLSHQRKKNCPQTTFPWQRKWSDKKS
;
A
#
# COMPACT_ATOMS: atom_id res chain seq x y z
N MET A 1 -16.24 -25.85 3.92
CA MET A 1 -16.95 -25.37 5.13
C MET A 1 -18.25 -24.69 4.66
N ARG A 2 -19.42 -25.31 4.88
CA ARG A 2 -20.71 -24.78 4.40
C ARG A 2 -21.15 -23.63 5.30
N LEU A 3 -20.98 -22.39 4.84
CA LEU A 3 -21.56 -21.21 5.47
C LEU A 3 -23.09 -21.36 5.51
N THR A 4 -23.70 -21.09 6.65
CA THR A 4 -25.16 -21.12 6.79
C THR A 4 -25.78 -20.02 5.91
N ARG A 5 -26.81 -20.35 5.12
CA ARG A 5 -27.50 -19.41 4.18
C ARG A 5 -27.79 -18.00 4.75
N PRO A 6 -28.14 -17.79 6.04
CA PRO A 6 -28.42 -16.46 6.59
C PRO A 6 -27.18 -15.56 6.67
N LEU A 7 -26.02 -16.13 7.03
CA LEU A 7 -24.78 -15.37 7.20
C LEU A 7 -24.31 -14.83 5.84
N PHE A 8 -24.42 -15.65 4.79
CA PHE A 8 -24.09 -15.26 3.42
C PHE A 8 -24.99 -14.12 2.91
N ALA A 9 -26.29 -14.16 3.21
CA ALA A 9 -27.24 -13.11 2.83
C ALA A 9 -26.95 -11.78 3.55
N TYR A 10 -26.58 -11.82 4.83
CA TYR A 10 -26.18 -10.63 5.58
C TYR A 10 -24.90 -10.00 5.02
N THR A 11 -23.83 -10.79 4.83
CA THR A 11 -22.56 -10.29 4.30
C THR A 11 -22.74 -9.66 2.92
N LYS A 12 -23.56 -10.25 2.04
CA LYS A 12 -23.88 -9.67 0.73
C LYS A 12 -24.60 -8.32 0.86
N LYS A 13 -25.61 -8.21 1.74
CA LYS A 13 -26.32 -6.95 2.00
C LYS A 13 -25.36 -5.87 2.52
N MET A 14 -24.46 -6.26 3.42
CA MET A 14 -23.46 -5.34 3.97
C MET A 14 -22.44 -4.91 2.91
N LEU A 15 -22.03 -5.82 2.01
CA LEU A 15 -21.17 -5.49 0.88
C LEU A 15 -21.81 -4.42 -0.02
N ASP A 16 -23.07 -4.62 -0.39
CA ASP A 16 -23.83 -3.65 -1.20
C ASP A 16 -23.97 -2.30 -0.48
N PHE A 17 -24.23 -2.31 0.83
CA PHE A 17 -24.31 -1.10 1.65
C PHE A 17 -22.96 -0.35 1.70
N TYR A 18 -21.87 -1.02 2.07
CA TYR A 18 -20.56 -0.40 2.25
C TYR A 18 -19.94 0.08 0.94
N SER A 19 -20.25 -0.56 -0.20
CA SER A 19 -19.77 -0.14 -1.52
C SER A 19 -20.34 1.20 -2.03
N GLN A 20 -21.41 1.71 -1.40
CA GLN A 20 -22.00 3.00 -1.76
C GLN A 20 -21.25 4.19 -1.17
N PHE A 21 -20.37 3.95 -0.20
CA PHE A 21 -19.60 5.00 0.45
C PHE A 21 -18.25 5.17 -0.23
N ASN A 22 -17.79 6.41 -0.28
CA ASN A 22 -16.44 6.73 -0.74
C ASN A 22 -15.45 6.54 0.41
N PRO A 23 -14.27 5.94 0.17
CA PRO A 23 -13.18 5.90 1.15
C PRO A 23 -12.81 7.29 1.63
N SER A 24 -12.53 7.42 2.93
CA SER A 24 -12.13 8.69 3.55
C SER A 24 -10.61 8.88 3.40
N PRO A 25 -10.13 9.83 2.59
CA PRO A 25 -8.70 10.10 2.49
C PRO A 25 -8.18 10.72 3.79
N LEU A 26 -7.02 10.25 4.24
CA LEU A 26 -6.32 10.79 5.42
C LEU A 26 -4.96 11.34 4.99
N SER A 27 -4.69 12.58 5.36
CA SER A 27 -3.37 13.20 5.21
C SER A 27 -2.37 12.65 6.24
N ILE A 28 -1.08 12.72 5.92
CA ILE A 28 0.00 12.38 6.86
C ILE A 28 -0.12 13.20 8.15
N LYS A 29 -0.48 14.49 8.04
CA LYS A 29 -0.74 15.35 9.19
C LYS A 29 -1.83 14.79 10.10
N GLN A 30 -2.96 14.32 9.55
CA GLN A 30 -4.03 13.71 10.35
C GLN A 30 -3.58 12.42 11.06
N PHE A 31 -2.74 11.60 10.42
CA PHE A 31 -2.16 10.43 11.09
C PHE A 31 -1.26 10.82 12.26
N ILE A 32 -0.43 11.85 12.09
CA ILE A 32 0.47 12.37 13.13
C ILE A 32 -0.33 12.96 14.29
N ASP A 33 -1.24 13.89 13.98
CA ASP A 33 -2.06 14.58 14.97
C ASP A 33 -2.88 13.56 15.79
N PHE A 34 -3.36 12.48 15.16
CA PHE A 34 -4.00 11.36 15.86
C PHE A 34 -3.01 10.55 16.72
N GLY A 35 -1.86 10.16 16.16
CA GLY A 35 -0.92 9.26 16.80
C GLY A 35 -0.20 9.87 18.02
N LEU A 36 -0.02 11.20 18.07
CA LEU A 36 0.53 11.90 19.24
C LEU A 36 -0.34 11.76 20.49
N ASN A 37 -1.66 11.69 20.32
CA ASN A 37 -2.63 11.52 21.41
C ASN A 37 -3.53 10.30 21.13
N ALA A 38 -2.89 9.19 20.75
CA ALA A 38 -3.55 8.02 20.22
C ALA A 38 -4.60 7.44 21.20
N CYS A 39 -5.83 7.29 20.72
CA CYS A 39 -6.92 6.67 21.47
C CYS A 39 -7.43 5.43 20.74
N GLU A 40 -7.17 4.25 21.31
CA GLU A 40 -7.50 2.97 20.69
C GLU A 40 -9.00 2.87 20.36
N LYS A 41 -9.88 3.29 21.28
CA LYS A 41 -11.34 3.30 21.07
C LYS A 41 -11.77 4.15 19.87
N LYS A 42 -11.15 5.32 19.68
CA LYS A 42 -11.43 6.20 18.53
C LYS A 42 -10.93 5.55 17.24
N SER A 43 -9.72 4.98 17.25
CA SER A 43 -9.15 4.27 16.10
C SER A 43 -10.02 3.07 15.69
N TYR A 44 -10.41 2.24 16.66
CA TYR A 44 -11.32 1.11 16.46
C TYR A 44 -12.64 1.55 15.84
N THR A 45 -13.28 2.59 16.40
CA THR A 45 -14.57 3.09 15.92
C THR A 45 -14.50 3.60 14.48
N PHE A 46 -13.37 4.22 14.09
CA PHE A 46 -13.10 4.63 12.73
C PHE A 46 -12.88 3.41 11.81
N LEU A 47 -11.95 2.51 12.17
CA LEU A 47 -11.54 1.40 11.31
C LEU A 47 -12.62 0.35 11.10
N ARG A 48 -13.47 0.07 12.11
CA ARG A 48 -14.61 -0.85 11.95
C ARG A 48 -15.63 -0.39 10.91
N LYS A 49 -15.59 0.89 10.49
CA LYS A 49 -16.43 1.47 9.44
C LYS A 49 -15.64 1.71 8.15
N GLU A 50 -14.43 2.25 8.25
CA GLU A 50 -13.62 2.62 7.08
C GLU A 50 -13.05 1.39 6.34
N LEU A 51 -12.63 0.32 7.06
CA LEU A 51 -12.11 -0.88 6.41
C LEU A 51 -13.16 -1.61 5.57
N PRO A 52 -14.41 -1.82 6.05
CA PRO A 52 -15.49 -2.34 5.21
C PRO A 52 -15.77 -1.50 3.96
N VAL A 53 -15.73 -0.16 4.06
CA VAL A 53 -15.88 0.72 2.88
C VAL A 53 -14.82 0.41 1.83
N ARG A 54 -13.54 0.39 2.22
CA ARG A 54 -12.43 0.16 1.28
C ARG A 54 -12.46 -1.24 0.68
N LEU A 55 -12.70 -2.24 1.51
CA LEU A 55 -12.82 -3.64 1.09
C LEU A 55 -14.02 -3.83 0.14
N ALA A 56 -15.17 -3.26 0.45
CA ALA A 56 -16.37 -3.38 -0.38
C ALA A 56 -16.19 -2.73 -1.76
N ASN A 57 -15.60 -1.53 -1.81
CA ASN A 57 -15.32 -0.84 -3.08
C ASN A 57 -14.42 -1.70 -3.99
N ILE A 58 -13.29 -2.20 -3.46
CA ILE A 58 -12.39 -3.00 -4.29
C ILE A 58 -12.99 -4.37 -4.67
N MET A 59 -13.79 -4.97 -3.80
CA MET A 59 -14.53 -6.21 -4.13
C MET A 59 -15.53 -5.98 -5.28
N LYS A 60 -16.19 -4.82 -5.34
CA LYS A 60 -17.05 -4.46 -6.47
C LYS A 60 -16.25 -4.30 -7.76
N GLU A 61 -15.08 -3.67 -7.69
CA GLU A 61 -14.21 -3.52 -8.86
C GLU A 61 -13.65 -4.87 -9.34
N ILE A 62 -13.26 -5.77 -8.43
CA ILE A 62 -12.88 -7.14 -8.77
C ILE A 62 -14.02 -7.81 -9.55
N ALA A 63 -15.26 -7.67 -9.10
CA ALA A 63 -16.43 -8.26 -9.77
C ALA A 63 -16.72 -7.67 -11.17
N LEU A 64 -16.10 -6.54 -11.53
CA LEU A 64 -16.19 -5.92 -12.86
C LEU A 64 -15.05 -6.32 -13.79
N LEU A 65 -14.09 -7.12 -13.33
CA LEU A 65 -13.04 -7.65 -14.18
C LEU A 65 -13.62 -8.49 -15.33
N PRO A 66 -12.90 -8.58 -16.46
CA PRO A 66 -13.29 -9.46 -17.56
C PRO A 66 -13.53 -10.90 -17.07
N GLN A 67 -14.60 -11.52 -17.58
CA GLN A 67 -15.02 -12.85 -17.11
C GLN A 67 -13.92 -13.91 -17.30
N GLN A 68 -13.09 -13.76 -18.33
CA GLN A 68 -11.94 -14.61 -18.62
C GLN A 68 -10.89 -14.54 -17.51
N LEU A 69 -10.66 -13.36 -16.95
CA LEU A 69 -9.73 -13.16 -15.83
C LEU A 69 -10.35 -13.63 -14.51
N LEU A 70 -11.64 -13.39 -14.30
CA LEU A 70 -12.36 -13.86 -13.10
C LEU A 70 -12.41 -15.38 -12.95
N ARG A 71 -12.28 -16.13 -14.06
CA ARG A 71 -12.26 -17.60 -14.05
C ARG A 71 -10.92 -18.18 -13.61
N GLN A 72 -9.86 -17.38 -13.59
CA GLN A 72 -8.51 -17.83 -13.24
C GLN A 72 -8.41 -18.13 -11.75
N SER A 73 -7.76 -19.25 -11.40
CA SER A 73 -7.67 -19.76 -10.03
C SER A 73 -7.06 -18.73 -9.08
N SER A 74 -6.02 -18.04 -9.53
CA SER A 74 -5.31 -17.05 -8.72
C SER A 74 -6.20 -15.83 -8.41
N VAL A 75 -6.99 -15.36 -9.39
CA VAL A 75 -7.92 -14.23 -9.18
C VAL A 75 -9.07 -14.62 -8.26
N ALA A 76 -9.58 -15.85 -8.40
CA ALA A 76 -10.58 -16.39 -7.50
C ALA A 76 -10.07 -16.47 -6.05
N MET A 77 -8.81 -16.85 -5.84
CA MET A 77 -8.18 -16.89 -4.53
C MET A 77 -8.08 -15.49 -3.90
N VAL A 78 -7.65 -14.48 -4.67
CA VAL A 78 -7.64 -13.08 -4.19
C VAL A 78 -9.04 -12.62 -3.81
N SER A 79 -10.04 -12.89 -4.64
CA SER A 79 -11.45 -12.57 -4.33
C SER A 79 -11.94 -13.20 -3.03
N GLN A 80 -11.53 -14.44 -2.75
CA GLN A 80 -11.84 -15.13 -1.48
C GLN A 80 -11.16 -14.47 -0.28
N TRP A 81 -9.89 -14.03 -0.40
CA TRP A 81 -9.21 -13.32 0.67
C TRP A 81 -9.87 -12.00 1.03
N TYR A 82 -10.33 -11.23 0.04
CA TYR A 82 -11.09 -10.00 0.26
C TYR A 82 -12.45 -10.27 0.91
N HIS A 83 -13.18 -11.29 0.44
CA HIS A 83 -14.43 -11.72 1.09
C HIS A 83 -14.22 -12.11 2.55
N LYS A 84 -13.17 -12.88 2.84
CA LYS A 84 -12.89 -13.33 4.21
C LYS A 84 -12.56 -12.18 5.12
N SER A 85 -11.69 -11.26 4.68
CA SER A 85 -11.36 -10.06 5.44
C SER A 85 -12.59 -9.17 5.67
N PHE A 86 -13.45 -9.02 4.67
CA PHE A 86 -14.69 -8.25 4.81
C PHE A 86 -15.63 -8.87 5.84
N GLU A 87 -15.84 -10.19 5.79
CA GLU A 87 -16.65 -10.94 6.77
C GLU A 87 -16.09 -10.80 8.19
N GLU A 88 -14.77 -10.90 8.37
CA GLU A 88 -14.16 -10.77 9.69
C GLU A 88 -14.35 -9.36 10.28
N ILE A 89 -14.15 -8.32 9.47
CA ILE A 89 -14.31 -6.93 9.95
C ILE A 89 -15.79 -6.58 10.19
N ILE A 90 -16.72 -7.05 9.35
CA ILE A 90 -18.14 -6.71 9.50
C ILE A 90 -18.72 -7.21 10.82
N ASN A 91 -18.17 -8.28 11.38
CA ASN A 91 -18.56 -8.80 12.69
C ASN A 91 -18.35 -7.76 13.82
N TYR A 92 -17.50 -6.76 13.62
CA TYR A 92 -17.27 -5.67 14.59
C TYR A 92 -18.23 -4.49 14.46
N GLU A 93 -19.08 -4.45 13.42
CA GLU A 93 -19.93 -3.29 13.09
C GLU A 93 -20.73 -2.78 14.30
N LYS A 94 -21.32 -3.71 15.06
CA LYS A 94 -22.19 -3.41 16.21
C LYS A 94 -21.57 -3.78 17.56
N ILE A 95 -20.28 -4.12 17.60
CA ILE A 95 -19.59 -4.49 18.83
C ILE A 95 -18.97 -3.26 19.48
N GLU A 96 -19.39 -2.94 20.70
CA GLU A 96 -18.83 -1.81 21.46
C GLU A 96 -17.38 -2.07 21.92
N PRO A 97 -16.56 -1.01 22.07
CA PRO A 97 -15.15 -1.15 22.38
C PRO A 97 -14.92 -1.51 23.86
N SER A 98 -14.82 -2.81 24.13
CA SER A 98 -14.32 -3.37 25.40
C SER A 98 -12.85 -3.75 25.29
N SER A 99 -12.15 -3.93 26.42
CA SER A 99 -10.73 -4.31 26.42
C SER A 99 -10.46 -5.62 25.66
N SER A 100 -11.35 -6.61 25.79
CA SER A 100 -11.23 -7.89 25.05
C SER A 100 -11.49 -7.72 23.55
N THR A 101 -12.49 -6.93 23.17
CA THR A 101 -12.80 -6.62 21.76
C THR A 101 -11.63 -5.93 21.08
N LEU A 102 -11.04 -4.92 21.72
CA LEU A 102 -9.92 -4.14 21.17
C LEU A 102 -8.68 -5.02 20.94
N LYS A 103 -8.29 -5.82 21.95
CA LYS A 103 -7.20 -6.79 21.82
C LYS A 103 -7.43 -7.79 20.68
N ARG A 104 -8.65 -8.34 20.57
CA ARG A 104 -9.01 -9.26 19.47
C ARG A 104 -8.94 -8.55 18.12
N PHE A 105 -9.47 -7.33 18.03
CA PHE A 105 -9.44 -6.55 16.79
C PHE A 105 -8.03 -6.33 16.28
N VAL A 106 -7.07 -5.98 17.15
CA VAL A 106 -5.65 -5.86 16.78
C VAL A 106 -5.09 -7.17 16.19
N GLN A 107 -5.43 -8.33 16.77
CA GLN A 107 -4.97 -9.62 16.24
C GLN A 107 -5.61 -9.96 14.89
N ASP A 108 -6.91 -9.75 14.76
CA ASP A 108 -7.63 -9.98 13.50
C ASP A 108 -7.10 -9.07 12.38
N LEU A 109 -6.74 -7.82 12.69
CA LEU A 109 -6.07 -6.93 11.74
C LEU A 109 -4.70 -7.44 11.30
N LYS A 110 -3.90 -8.03 12.21
CA LYS A 110 -2.63 -8.67 11.85
C LYS A 110 -2.86 -9.86 10.90
N LEU A 111 -3.83 -10.71 11.20
CA LEU A 111 -4.20 -11.83 10.32
C LEU A 111 -4.67 -11.37 8.93
N ILE A 112 -5.46 -10.30 8.86
CA ILE A 112 -5.89 -9.69 7.60
C ILE A 112 -4.70 -9.16 6.81
N ARG A 113 -3.77 -8.45 7.47
CA ARG A 113 -2.55 -7.94 6.82
C ARG A 113 -1.73 -9.09 6.23
N ASP A 114 -1.54 -10.16 6.99
CA ASP A 114 -0.70 -11.28 6.61
C ASP A 114 -1.36 -12.10 5.48
N ARG A 115 -2.68 -12.35 5.54
CA ARG A 115 -3.45 -12.96 4.44
C ARG A 115 -3.30 -12.21 3.12
N HIS A 116 -3.16 -10.89 3.18
CA HIS A 116 -3.06 -10.04 2.00
C HIS A 116 -1.63 -9.84 1.52
N SER A 117 -0.60 -10.50 2.10
CA SER A 117 0.81 -10.32 1.75
C SER A 117 1.07 -10.57 0.26
N ASP A 118 0.47 -11.62 -0.29
CA ASP A 118 0.83 -12.17 -1.61
C ASP A 118 -0.16 -11.77 -2.71
N VAL A 119 -1.06 -10.81 -2.44
CA VAL A 119 -2.05 -10.32 -3.41
C VAL A 119 -1.39 -9.85 -4.72
N VAL A 120 -0.25 -9.16 -4.65
CA VAL A 120 0.43 -8.65 -5.85
C VAL A 120 0.93 -9.81 -6.71
N GLN A 121 1.67 -10.74 -6.11
CA GLN A 121 2.22 -11.92 -6.79
C GLN A 121 1.10 -12.81 -7.34
N THR A 122 0.04 -13.04 -6.55
CA THR A 122 -1.10 -13.86 -6.95
C THR A 122 -1.89 -13.23 -8.09
N MET A 123 -2.11 -11.91 -8.08
CA MET A 123 -2.75 -11.23 -9.21
C MET A 123 -1.90 -11.31 -10.48
N ALA A 124 -0.57 -11.20 -10.37
CA ALA A 124 0.32 -11.39 -11.50
C ALA A 124 0.23 -12.81 -12.08
N LEU A 125 0.18 -13.84 -11.22
CA LEU A 125 -0.08 -15.22 -11.64
C LEU A 125 -1.43 -15.35 -12.36
N GLY A 126 -2.48 -14.70 -11.87
CA GLY A 126 -3.79 -14.70 -12.54
C GLY A 126 -3.77 -14.10 -13.95
N ILE A 127 -2.92 -13.11 -14.19
CA ILE A 127 -2.72 -12.52 -15.53
C ILE A 127 -1.91 -13.47 -16.42
N LEU A 128 -0.92 -14.18 -15.87
CA LEU A 128 -0.18 -15.21 -16.59
C LEU A 128 -1.10 -16.38 -16.99
N GLU A 129 -1.91 -16.89 -16.05
CA GLU A 129 -2.94 -17.91 -16.29
C GLU A 129 -3.88 -17.48 -17.43
N LEU A 130 -4.30 -16.21 -17.45
CA LEU A 130 -5.10 -15.65 -18.53
C LEU A 130 -4.37 -15.69 -19.88
N LYS A 131 -3.12 -15.21 -19.95
CA LYS A 131 -2.31 -15.19 -21.18
C LYS A 131 -2.11 -16.59 -21.75
N GLU A 132 -1.83 -17.57 -20.89
CA GLU A 132 -1.68 -18.98 -21.29
C GLU A 132 -3.00 -19.55 -21.83
N SER A 133 -4.13 -19.24 -21.17
CA SER A 133 -5.45 -19.75 -21.58
C SER A 133 -5.94 -19.20 -22.92
N GLN A 134 -5.50 -18.01 -23.33
CA GLN A 134 -5.92 -17.37 -24.58
C GLN A 134 -5.03 -17.69 -25.79
N SER A 135 -3.99 -18.52 -25.62
CA SER A 135 -3.07 -18.91 -26.71
C SER A 135 -2.53 -17.73 -27.54
N GLY A 136 -2.30 -16.56 -26.91
CA GLY A 136 -1.93 -15.34 -27.63
C GLY A 136 -1.95 -14.06 -26.80
N GLU A 137 -1.87 -12.92 -27.48
CA GLU A 137 -1.89 -11.59 -26.89
C GLU A 137 -3.29 -11.21 -26.37
N ILE A 138 -3.31 -10.55 -25.20
CA ILE A 138 -4.53 -9.96 -24.66
C ILE A 138 -4.87 -8.75 -25.53
N ASP A 139 -6.13 -8.63 -25.95
CA ASP A 139 -6.59 -7.46 -26.71
C ASP A 139 -6.25 -6.13 -25.96
N PRO A 140 -5.76 -5.09 -26.66
CA PRO A 140 -5.33 -3.84 -26.02
C PRO A 140 -6.40 -3.17 -25.13
N GLY A 141 -7.69 -3.31 -25.47
CA GLY A 141 -8.78 -2.78 -24.65
C GLY A 141 -8.94 -3.52 -23.33
N MET A 142 -8.72 -4.84 -23.33
CA MET A 142 -8.73 -5.67 -22.13
C MET A 142 -7.49 -5.38 -21.27
N GLU A 143 -6.32 -5.21 -21.88
CA GLU A 143 -5.09 -4.84 -21.18
C GLU A 143 -5.24 -3.49 -20.46
N ALA A 144 -5.74 -2.46 -21.15
CA ALA A 144 -6.00 -1.15 -20.54
C ALA A 144 -6.97 -1.22 -19.35
N SER A 145 -8.01 -2.06 -19.48
CA SER A 145 -8.98 -2.29 -18.40
C SER A 145 -8.37 -3.01 -17.20
N ILE A 146 -7.49 -3.99 -17.45
CA ILE A 146 -6.72 -4.68 -16.40
C ILE A 146 -5.77 -3.71 -15.71
N GLN A 147 -5.01 -2.91 -16.47
CA GLN A 147 -4.08 -1.92 -15.91
C GLN A 147 -4.80 -0.92 -15.00
N TYR A 148 -5.91 -0.35 -15.48
CA TYR A 148 -6.75 0.57 -14.69
C TYR A 148 -7.20 -0.07 -13.37
N PHE A 149 -7.64 -1.33 -13.42
CA PHE A 149 -8.03 -2.06 -12.22
C PHE A 149 -6.84 -2.31 -11.28
N LEU A 150 -5.69 -2.75 -11.79
CA LEU A 150 -4.52 -3.06 -10.98
C LEU A 150 -4.01 -1.83 -10.22
N ASP A 151 -3.99 -0.67 -10.88
CA ASP A 151 -3.61 0.61 -10.25
C ASP A 151 -4.52 0.89 -9.05
N ARG A 152 -5.83 0.70 -9.21
CA ARG A 152 -6.82 0.91 -8.14
C ARG A 152 -6.73 -0.14 -7.04
N LEU A 153 -6.54 -1.41 -7.40
CA LEU A 153 -6.34 -2.51 -6.45
C LEU A 153 -5.11 -2.25 -5.57
N TYR A 154 -3.99 -1.92 -6.18
CA TYR A 154 -2.74 -1.73 -5.45
C TYR A 154 -2.75 -0.45 -4.62
N MET A 155 -3.32 0.65 -5.12
CA MET A 155 -3.54 1.86 -4.32
C MET A 155 -4.49 1.61 -3.14
N SER A 156 -5.60 0.91 -3.37
CA SER A 156 -6.54 0.51 -2.30
C SER A 156 -5.84 -0.35 -1.25
N ARG A 157 -5.06 -1.35 -1.68
CA ARG A 157 -4.30 -2.22 -0.78
C ARG A 157 -3.24 -1.48 0.04
N ILE A 158 -2.47 -0.58 -0.58
CA ILE A 158 -1.50 0.28 0.15
C ILE A 158 -2.24 1.08 1.22
N SER A 159 -3.41 1.63 0.87
CA SER A 159 -4.22 2.42 1.79
C SER A 159 -4.77 1.60 2.98
N ILE A 160 -5.22 0.36 2.74
CA ILE A 160 -5.71 -0.56 3.77
C ILE A 160 -4.55 -0.99 4.67
N ARG A 161 -3.40 -1.35 4.08
CA ARG A 161 -2.19 -1.71 4.82
C ARG A 161 -1.68 -0.55 5.68
N MET A 162 -1.77 0.69 5.20
CA MET A 162 -1.43 1.89 5.96
C MET A 162 -2.29 2.02 7.22
N LEU A 163 -3.62 1.88 7.09
CA LEU A 163 -4.55 1.95 8.22
C LEU A 163 -4.30 0.82 9.24
N ILE A 164 -4.13 -0.41 8.77
CA ILE A 164 -3.88 -1.58 9.61
C ILE A 164 -2.55 -1.45 10.35
N ASN A 165 -1.47 -1.08 9.63
CA ASN A 165 -0.15 -0.91 10.22
C ASN A 165 -0.16 0.20 11.28
N GLN A 166 -0.80 1.33 11.01
CA GLN A 166 -0.92 2.41 11.98
C GLN A 166 -1.58 1.93 13.28
N HIS A 167 -2.74 1.25 13.19
CA HIS A 167 -3.42 0.75 14.38
C HIS A 167 -2.62 -0.32 15.12
N THR A 168 -2.07 -1.30 14.41
CA THR A 168 -1.36 -2.42 15.01
C THR A 168 -0.02 -2.02 15.61
N ILE A 169 0.68 -1.03 15.05
CA ILE A 169 1.91 -0.49 15.68
C ILE A 169 1.53 0.30 16.93
N LEU A 170 0.57 1.22 16.84
CA LEU A 170 0.19 2.08 17.97
C LEU A 170 -0.35 1.29 19.17
N PHE A 171 -1.14 0.23 18.94
CA PHE A 171 -1.89 -0.46 20.00
C PHE A 171 -1.54 -1.96 20.16
N GLY A 172 -0.69 -2.53 19.29
CA GLY A 172 -0.42 -3.96 19.25
C GLY A 172 0.86 -4.42 19.94
N ASN A 173 1.45 -3.59 20.80
CA ASN A 173 2.69 -3.84 21.55
C ASN A 173 3.92 -4.15 20.67
N THR A 174 3.90 -3.70 19.42
CA THR A 174 4.99 -3.90 18.44
C THR A 174 5.67 -2.57 18.09
N HIS A 175 5.94 -1.72 19.08
CA HIS A 175 6.70 -0.48 18.87
C HIS A 175 8.18 -0.83 18.73
N PRO A 176 8.78 -0.73 17.52
CA PRO A 176 10.18 -1.09 17.33
C PRO A 176 11.12 -0.05 17.96
N ASP A 177 10.66 1.20 18.08
CA ASP A 177 11.41 2.32 18.64
C ASP A 177 10.44 3.33 19.30
N PRO A 178 10.04 3.10 20.58
CA PRO A 178 9.12 3.96 21.30
C PRO A 178 9.71 5.37 21.46
N GLY A 179 9.21 6.33 20.69
CA GLY A 179 9.59 7.75 20.80
C GLY A 179 10.11 8.38 19.50
N LYS A 180 10.56 7.58 18.53
CA LYS A 180 11.03 8.09 17.23
C LYS A 180 9.93 8.14 16.16
N HIS A 181 9.03 7.17 16.18
CA HIS A 181 7.99 7.02 15.15
C HIS A 181 6.59 7.19 15.71
N ILE A 182 5.69 7.73 14.87
CA ILE A 182 4.25 7.80 15.14
C ILE A 182 3.58 6.72 14.29
N GLY A 183 3.46 5.54 14.89
CA GLY A 183 3.09 4.32 14.18
C GLY A 183 4.14 3.98 13.11
N CYS A 184 3.76 3.96 11.83
CA CYS A 184 4.72 3.76 10.73
C CYS A 184 5.30 5.05 10.13
N ILE A 185 4.96 6.22 10.67
CA ILE A 185 5.44 7.52 10.16
C ILE A 185 6.64 7.97 10.97
N ASP A 186 7.71 8.36 10.28
CA ASP A 186 8.84 9.06 10.86
C ASP A 186 8.68 10.58 10.60
N PRO A 187 8.47 11.40 11.64
CA PRO A 187 8.37 12.86 11.49
C PRO A 187 9.70 13.52 11.10
N MET A 188 10.83 12.82 11.29
CA MET A 188 12.18 13.29 10.99
C MET A 188 12.90 12.31 10.05
N CYS A 189 12.16 11.72 9.10
CA CYS A 189 12.70 10.75 8.14
C CYS A 189 13.92 11.34 7.43
N ASN A 190 15.02 10.59 7.45
CA ASN A 190 16.26 10.91 6.75
C ASN A 190 16.30 10.18 5.39
N PRO A 191 15.99 10.83 4.27
CA PRO A 191 15.96 10.15 2.97
C PRO A 191 17.33 9.56 2.59
N SER A 192 18.44 10.24 2.90
CA SER A 192 19.80 9.75 2.61
C SER A 192 20.07 8.41 3.30
N ALA A 193 19.55 8.21 4.52
CA ALA A 193 19.68 6.94 5.23
C ALA A 193 18.84 5.83 4.56
N VAL A 194 17.60 6.14 4.15
CA VAL A 194 16.73 5.18 3.47
C VAL A 194 17.28 4.80 2.08
N VAL A 195 17.89 5.75 1.38
CA VAL A 195 18.61 5.54 0.10
C VAL A 195 19.74 4.54 0.29
N LYS A 196 20.59 4.73 1.31
CA LYS A 196 21.70 3.81 1.61
C LYS A 196 21.20 2.41 1.94
N ASP A 197 20.22 2.29 2.83
CA ASP A 197 19.65 1.00 3.24
C ASP A 197 19.03 0.22 2.05
N ALA A 198 18.27 0.92 1.21
CA ALA A 198 17.69 0.34 0.00
C ALA A 198 18.76 -0.07 -1.03
N TYR A 199 19.78 0.78 -1.21
CA TYR A 199 20.91 0.48 -2.08
C TYR A 199 21.70 -0.72 -1.59
N ASP A 200 22.06 -0.79 -0.31
CA ASP A 200 22.87 -1.88 0.26
C ASP A 200 22.16 -3.23 0.12
N THR A 201 20.83 -3.26 0.30
CA THR A 201 20.03 -4.47 0.09
C THR A 201 19.98 -4.86 -1.40
N ALA A 202 19.78 -3.90 -2.30
CA ALA A 202 19.79 -4.16 -3.74
C ALA A 202 21.16 -4.59 -4.24
N ARG A 203 22.22 -3.98 -3.70
CA ARG A 203 23.62 -4.28 -3.98
C ARG A 203 23.94 -5.71 -3.60
N PHE A 204 23.53 -6.14 -2.41
CA PHE A 204 23.71 -7.53 -1.97
C PHE A 204 23.09 -8.54 -2.95
N LEU A 205 21.89 -8.28 -3.46
CA LEU A 205 21.25 -9.15 -4.46
C LEU A 205 21.97 -9.08 -5.82
N CYS A 206 22.45 -7.90 -6.21
CA CYS A 206 23.19 -7.70 -7.44
C CYS A 206 24.53 -8.44 -7.41
N ASP A 207 25.30 -8.29 -6.32
CA ASP A 207 26.57 -8.98 -6.08
C ASP A 207 26.38 -10.51 -6.12
N GLN A 208 25.26 -11.04 -5.62
CA GLN A 208 24.97 -12.49 -5.68
C GLN A 208 24.74 -13.02 -7.10
N TYR A 209 24.25 -12.19 -8.02
CA TYR A 209 23.87 -12.62 -9.37
C TYR A 209 24.92 -12.26 -10.42
N TYR A 210 25.54 -11.09 -10.30
CA TYR A 210 26.50 -10.54 -11.27
C TYR A 210 27.94 -10.52 -10.74
N PHE A 211 28.20 -10.99 -9.51
CA PHE A 211 29.51 -10.94 -8.85
C PHE A 211 30.11 -9.53 -8.70
N GLY A 212 29.27 -8.50 -8.83
CA GLY A 212 29.62 -7.11 -8.65
C GLY A 212 28.38 -6.23 -8.73
N ALA A 213 28.55 -4.95 -8.35
CA ALA A 213 27.49 -3.97 -8.36
C ALA A 213 28.05 -2.54 -8.51
N PRO A 214 27.34 -1.65 -9.24
CA PRO A 214 27.77 -0.27 -9.43
C PRO A 214 27.80 0.48 -8.09
N ALA A 215 28.79 1.36 -7.91
CA ALA A 215 28.90 2.22 -6.72
C ALA A 215 27.71 3.21 -6.60
N LEU A 216 27.52 3.78 -5.40
CA LEU A 216 26.49 4.79 -5.14
C LEU A 216 27.11 6.17 -4.93
N GLU A 217 26.61 7.16 -5.65
CA GLU A 217 26.88 8.58 -5.41
C GLU A 217 25.60 9.28 -4.96
N ILE A 218 25.62 9.93 -3.80
CA ILE A 218 24.48 10.69 -3.28
C ILE A 218 24.82 12.17 -3.26
N GLU A 219 24.02 12.98 -3.94
CA GLU A 219 24.06 14.42 -3.87
C GLU A 219 22.84 14.93 -3.06
N GLU A 220 23.11 15.73 -2.03
CA GLU A 220 22.08 16.26 -1.13
C GLU A 220 22.06 17.77 -1.15
N ILE A 221 20.91 18.35 -1.53
CA ILE A 221 20.72 19.79 -1.67
C ILE A 221 19.53 20.23 -0.79
N ASN A 222 19.83 20.88 0.33
CA ASN A 222 18.82 21.52 1.18
C ASN A 222 18.82 23.03 0.93
N GLU A 223 17.88 23.51 0.10
CA GLU A 223 17.72 24.95 -0.19
C GLU A 223 17.00 25.71 0.92
N LEU A 224 16.34 25.00 1.84
CA LEU A 224 15.62 25.62 2.96
C LEU A 224 16.59 25.93 4.11
N GLU A 225 17.45 24.97 4.44
CA GLU A 225 18.44 25.05 5.52
C GLU A 225 19.80 24.59 4.99
N LYS A 226 20.66 25.56 4.63
CA LYS A 226 22.00 25.25 4.11
C LYS A 226 22.80 24.42 5.11
N ASP A 227 23.55 23.44 4.61
CA ASP A 227 24.41 22.52 5.38
C ASP A 227 23.68 21.66 6.42
N GLN A 228 22.35 21.64 6.42
CA GLN A 228 21.54 20.71 7.22
C GLN A 228 21.04 19.55 6.37
N PRO A 229 20.99 18.32 6.92
CA PRO A 229 20.45 17.19 6.19
C PRO A 229 18.97 17.39 5.89
N VAL A 230 18.54 16.92 4.72
CA VAL A 230 17.16 16.82 4.30
C VAL A 230 16.41 15.94 5.30
N ARG A 231 15.31 16.49 5.81
CA ARG A 231 14.37 15.81 6.69
C ARG A 231 12.98 15.98 6.12
N ILE A 232 12.24 14.89 6.04
CA ILE A 232 10.85 14.89 5.58
C ILE A 232 9.98 14.12 6.55
N ILE A 233 8.69 14.45 6.56
CA ILE A 233 7.69 13.67 7.27
C ILE A 233 7.18 12.60 6.30
N TYR A 234 7.53 11.33 6.53
CA TYR A 234 7.14 10.26 5.61
C TYR A 234 7.07 8.88 6.28
N VAL A 235 6.64 7.87 5.53
CA VAL A 235 6.68 6.45 5.94
C VAL A 235 7.97 5.84 5.37
N PRO A 236 9.02 5.61 6.19
CA PRO A 236 10.33 5.17 5.68
C PRO A 236 10.26 3.89 4.85
N SER A 237 9.42 2.92 5.26
CA SER A 237 9.25 1.67 4.53
C SER A 237 8.65 1.84 3.14
N HIS A 238 7.76 2.82 2.93
CA HIS A 238 7.24 3.12 1.59
C HIS A 238 8.34 3.70 0.69
N LEU A 239 9.15 4.61 1.23
CA LEU A 239 10.29 5.19 0.51
C LEU A 239 11.34 4.12 0.18
N TYR A 240 11.67 3.26 1.15
CA TYR A 240 12.57 2.14 0.98
C TYR A 240 12.11 1.24 -0.17
N HIS A 241 10.85 0.82 -0.20
CA HIS A 241 10.35 -0.05 -1.26
C HIS A 241 10.45 0.59 -2.64
N MET A 242 10.12 1.88 -2.78
CA MET A 242 10.28 2.59 -4.06
C MET A 242 11.75 2.60 -4.51
N LEU A 243 12.66 2.97 -3.60
CA LEU A 243 14.08 3.08 -3.91
C LEU A 243 14.71 1.72 -4.20
N PHE A 244 14.37 0.69 -3.42
CA PHE A 244 14.86 -0.67 -3.59
C PHE A 244 14.52 -1.23 -4.98
N GLU A 245 13.28 -1.05 -5.44
CA GLU A 245 12.88 -1.49 -6.78
C GLU A 245 13.59 -0.69 -7.89
N LEU A 246 13.76 0.62 -7.72
CA LEU A 246 14.52 1.45 -8.67
C LEU A 246 16.00 1.06 -8.72
N PHE A 247 16.62 0.75 -7.57
CA PHE A 247 18.00 0.31 -7.49
C PHE A 247 18.21 -1.03 -8.16
N LYS A 248 17.37 -2.04 -7.89
CA LYS A 248 17.46 -3.33 -8.58
C LYS A 248 17.42 -3.18 -10.10
N ASN A 249 16.47 -2.38 -10.60
CA ASN A 249 16.33 -2.14 -12.04
C ASN A 249 17.54 -1.40 -12.62
N SER A 250 18.04 -0.37 -11.91
CA SER A 250 19.20 0.41 -12.35
C SER A 250 20.48 -0.43 -12.34
N MET A 251 20.70 -1.21 -11.29
CA MET A 251 21.83 -2.13 -11.17
C MET A 251 21.80 -3.18 -12.27
N ARG A 252 20.66 -3.83 -12.48
CA ARG A 252 20.49 -4.81 -13.57
C ARG A 252 20.85 -4.21 -14.94
N ALA A 253 20.30 -3.04 -15.26
CA ALA A 253 20.56 -2.39 -16.54
C ALA A 253 22.04 -2.01 -16.73
N VAL A 254 22.71 -1.56 -15.67
CA VAL A 254 24.15 -1.26 -15.70
C VAL A 254 24.97 -2.54 -15.85
N MET A 255 24.73 -3.55 -15.02
CA MET A 255 25.51 -4.80 -15.07
C MET A 255 25.35 -5.54 -16.40
N GLU A 256 24.13 -5.63 -16.95
CA GLU A 256 23.90 -6.24 -18.27
C GLU A 256 24.53 -5.43 -19.42
N ARG A 257 24.66 -4.11 -19.28
CA ARG A 257 25.27 -3.25 -20.31
C ARG A 257 26.79 -3.29 -20.31
N TYR A 258 27.40 -3.40 -19.14
CA TYR A 258 28.86 -3.36 -18.93
C TYR A 258 29.45 -4.75 -18.64
N GLU A 259 28.74 -5.83 -18.98
CA GLU A 259 29.16 -7.22 -18.77
C GLU A 259 30.56 -7.53 -19.35
N GLN A 260 30.94 -6.85 -20.43
CA GLN A 260 32.25 -7.01 -21.08
C GLN A 260 33.30 -5.97 -20.67
N ASP A 261 32.93 -5.00 -19.83
CA ASP A 261 33.76 -3.86 -19.42
C ASP A 261 33.66 -3.66 -17.90
N GLU A 262 34.10 -4.67 -17.15
CA GLU A 262 34.03 -4.72 -15.68
C GLU A 262 34.84 -3.60 -15.00
N GLU A 263 35.84 -3.03 -15.70
CA GLU A 263 36.68 -1.96 -15.17
C GLU A 263 35.99 -0.58 -15.20
N ASN A 264 34.97 -0.39 -16.05
CA ASN A 264 34.33 0.92 -16.26
C ASN A 264 32.84 0.94 -15.89
N ILE A 265 32.45 0.24 -14.83
CA ILE A 265 31.06 0.23 -14.35
C ILE A 265 30.70 1.62 -13.76
N PRO A 266 29.74 2.37 -14.35
CA PRO A 266 29.38 3.68 -13.85
C PRO A 266 28.61 3.61 -12.53
N PRO A 267 28.77 4.58 -11.62
CA PRO A 267 28.01 4.64 -10.38
C PRO A 267 26.55 5.03 -10.63
N ILE A 268 25.66 4.55 -9.76
CA ILE A 268 24.29 5.03 -9.67
C ILE A 268 24.29 6.34 -8.89
N LYS A 269 23.76 7.40 -9.51
CA LYS A 269 23.69 8.74 -8.92
C LYS A 269 22.29 9.04 -8.41
N VAL A 270 22.19 9.42 -7.14
CA VAL A 270 20.94 9.83 -6.49
C VAL A 270 21.06 11.29 -6.07
N SER A 271 20.23 12.15 -6.64
CA SER A 271 20.14 13.55 -6.23
C SER A 271 18.85 13.77 -5.44
N GLN A 272 18.98 14.30 -4.23
CA GLN A 272 17.86 14.61 -3.35
C GLN A 272 17.87 16.09 -3.02
N LYS A 273 16.77 16.75 -3.34
CA LYS A 273 16.66 18.20 -3.27
C LYS A 273 15.42 18.62 -2.47
N LEU A 274 15.63 19.33 -1.38
CA LEU A 274 14.57 19.96 -0.61
C LEU A 274 14.56 21.46 -0.93
N SER A 275 13.50 21.91 -1.57
CA SER A 275 13.29 23.31 -1.94
C SER A 275 11.88 23.75 -1.58
N HIS A 276 11.63 25.07 -1.50
CA HIS A 276 10.26 25.56 -1.43
C HIS A 276 9.44 24.98 -2.57
N GLN A 277 8.20 24.58 -2.27
CA GLN A 277 7.24 24.19 -3.29
C GLN A 277 7.08 25.40 -4.22
N ARG A 278 7.71 25.37 -5.40
CA ARG A 278 7.29 26.27 -6.47
C ARG A 278 5.81 25.97 -6.66
N LYS A 279 4.95 26.99 -6.55
CA LYS A 279 3.57 26.93 -7.05
C LYS A 279 3.63 26.70 -8.56
N LYS A 280 4.05 25.51 -8.99
CA LYS A 280 3.59 24.97 -10.25
C LYS A 280 2.11 24.80 -10.02
N ASN A 281 1.29 25.37 -10.88
CA ASN A 281 -0.08 24.95 -11.07
C ASN A 281 -0.02 23.45 -11.36
N CYS A 282 0.06 22.64 -10.31
CA CYS A 282 -0.37 21.26 -10.37
C CYS A 282 -1.81 21.41 -10.84
N PRO A 283 -2.18 20.90 -12.03
CA PRO A 283 -3.58 20.89 -12.39
C PRO A 283 -4.25 20.28 -11.17
N GLN A 284 -5.14 21.05 -10.54
CA GLN A 284 -6.13 20.42 -9.69
C GLN A 284 -6.75 19.40 -10.62
N THR A 285 -6.33 18.14 -10.50
CA THR A 285 -7.19 17.03 -10.83
C THR A 285 -8.32 17.22 -9.85
N THR A 286 -9.28 18.05 -10.26
CA THR A 286 -10.61 18.13 -9.71
C THR A 286 -11.19 16.76 -9.95
N PHE A 287 -10.82 15.81 -9.08
CA PHE A 287 -11.56 14.57 -8.96
C PHE A 287 -12.98 15.00 -8.58
N PRO A 288 -14.02 14.69 -9.39
CA PRO A 288 -15.36 15.30 -9.29
C PRO A 288 -16.11 15.06 -7.98
N TRP A 289 -15.51 14.42 -6.97
CA TRP A 289 -16.19 13.87 -5.80
C TRP A 289 -16.06 14.72 -4.53
N GLN A 290 -15.41 15.88 -4.57
CA GLN A 290 -15.21 16.75 -3.40
C GLN A 290 -16.44 17.59 -2.97
N ARG A 291 -17.59 17.51 -3.66
CA ARG A 291 -18.83 18.15 -3.19
C ARG A 291 -19.87 17.09 -2.84
N LYS A 292 -19.89 16.63 -1.58
CA LYS A 292 -21.08 16.05 -0.91
C LYS A 292 -20.78 15.67 0.56
N TRP A 293 -20.20 16.60 1.33
CA TRP A 293 -19.99 16.41 2.77
C TRP A 293 -20.56 17.55 3.64
N SER A 294 -21.56 18.28 3.13
CA SER A 294 -22.27 19.30 3.92
C SER A 294 -23.80 19.17 3.94
N ASP A 295 -24.44 18.42 3.04
CA ASP A 295 -25.91 18.37 2.99
C ASP A 295 -26.45 16.96 3.19
N LYS A 296 -26.37 16.43 4.42
CA LYS A 296 -27.20 15.30 4.91
C LYS A 296 -27.12 15.12 6.44
N LYS A 297 -27.16 16.24 7.16
CA LYS A 297 -27.58 16.30 8.56
C LYS A 297 -28.75 17.27 8.68
N SER A 298 -29.89 16.83 8.16
CA SER A 298 -31.24 17.30 8.51
C SER A 298 -32.17 16.11 8.35
#